data_AF-A0A502F5C4-F1
#
_entry.id   AF-A0A502F5C4-F1
#
_cell.length_a   1.000
_cell.length_b   1.000
_cell.length_c   1.000
_cell.angle_alpha   90.00
_cell.angle_beta   90.00
_cell.angle_gamma   90.00
#
_symmetry.space_group_name_H-M   'P 1'
#
loop_
_entity.id
_entity.type
_entity.pdbx_description
1 polymer ?
#
loop_
_entity_poly.entity_id
_entity_poly.type
_entity_poly.pdbx_seq_one_letter_code
_entity_poly.pdbx_strand_id
1 'polypeptide(L)'
;MKSVREIFKSKEYLLEEPEVEKLIEYCEELQDEIVEFKFQKTNNKELAMLDMLREVIKGCNAIEKEKMEHDRFGYEAPDYEATISNLKSYIYSRCRDEKIWL
;
A
#
# COMPACT_ATOMS: atom_id res chain seq x y z
N MET A 1 -0.70 -1.76 -23.17
CA MET A 1 0.51 -1.83 -24.02
C MET A 1 0.06 -2.22 -25.43
N LYS A 2 0.79 -1.79 -26.46
CA LYS A 2 0.54 -2.29 -27.82
C LYS A 2 0.95 -3.76 -27.87
N SER A 3 0.19 -4.60 -28.56
CA SER A 3 0.57 -6.01 -28.73
C SER A 3 1.78 -6.14 -29.65
N VAL A 4 2.56 -7.22 -29.51
CA VAL A 4 3.69 -7.54 -30.40
C VAL A 4 3.26 -7.48 -31.87
N ARG A 5 2.07 -8.01 -32.19
CA ARG A 5 1.49 -7.96 -33.55
C ARG A 5 1.18 -6.54 -34.03
N GLU A 6 0.81 -5.63 -33.14
CA GLU A 6 0.61 -4.21 -33.49
C GLU A 6 1.93 -3.48 -33.70
N ILE A 7 3.00 -3.89 -33.01
CA ILE A 7 4.34 -3.30 -33.15
C ILE A 7 4.96 -3.70 -34.50
N PHE A 8 4.82 -4.97 -34.90
CA PHE A 8 5.40 -5.52 -36.12
C PHE A 8 4.45 -5.55 -37.33
N LYS A 9 3.26 -4.93 -37.24
CA LYS A 9 2.21 -4.96 -38.29
C LYS A 9 2.69 -4.60 -39.71
N SER A 10 3.69 -3.72 -39.82
CA SER A 10 4.26 -3.32 -41.12
C SER A 10 5.46 -4.17 -41.58
N LYS A 11 6.00 -5.01 -40.69
CA LYS A 11 7.24 -5.78 -40.89
C LYS A 11 7.15 -7.12 -40.15
N GLU A 12 6.17 -7.95 -40.52
CA GLU A 12 5.89 -9.21 -39.85
C GLU A 12 7.05 -10.22 -39.96
N TYR A 13 7.85 -10.15 -41.03
CA TYR A 13 9.03 -11.02 -41.22
C TYR A 13 10.06 -10.91 -40.09
N LEU A 14 10.10 -9.79 -39.36
CA LEU A 14 11.00 -9.64 -38.22
C LEU A 14 10.62 -10.54 -37.05
N LEU A 15 9.38 -11.04 -36.99
CA LEU A 15 8.95 -11.99 -35.96
C LEU A 15 9.55 -13.38 -36.17
N GLU A 16 10.05 -13.68 -37.38
CA GLU A 16 10.72 -14.94 -37.70
C GLU A 16 12.22 -14.90 -37.36
N GLU A 17 12.75 -13.73 -36.99
CA GLU A 17 14.16 -13.58 -36.61
C GLU A 17 14.37 -14.15 -35.20
N PRO A 18 15.33 -15.08 -35.01
CA PRO A 18 15.56 -15.73 -33.71
C PRO A 18 15.87 -14.76 -32.56
N GLU A 19 16.51 -13.63 -32.86
CA GLU A 19 16.80 -12.58 -31.89
C GLU A 19 15.54 -11.85 -31.42
N VAL A 20 14.55 -11.70 -32.31
CA VAL A 20 13.27 -11.07 -31.99
C VAL A 20 12.40 -12.01 -31.18
N GLU A 21 12.41 -13.31 -31.50
CA GLU A 21 11.74 -14.35 -30.70
C GLU A 21 12.26 -14.35 -29.24
N LYS A 22 13.58 -14.37 -29.05
CA LYS A 22 14.21 -14.27 -27.71
C LYS A 22 13.85 -12.98 -26.97
N LEU A 23 13.76 -11.86 -27.71
CA LEU A 23 13.40 -10.59 -27.11
C LEU A 23 11.93 -10.58 -26.65
N ILE A 24 11.04 -11.21 -27.40
CA ILE A 24 9.63 -11.36 -27.04
C ILE A 24 9.52 -12.20 -25.76
N GLU A 25 10.16 -13.38 -25.73
CA GLU A 25 10.17 -14.25 -24.55
C GLU A 25 10.67 -13.50 -23.31
N TYR A 26 11.81 -12.81 -23.40
CA TYR A 26 12.36 -12.02 -22.30
C TYR A 26 11.40 -10.91 -21.83
N CYS A 27 10.70 -10.26 -22.75
CA CYS A 27 9.74 -9.21 -22.40
C CYS A 27 8.47 -9.77 -21.73
N GLU A 28 8.04 -10.97 -22.12
CA GLU A 28 6.91 -11.67 -21.51
C GLU A 28 7.26 -12.12 -20.08
N GLU A 29 8.44 -12.72 -19.89
CA GLU A 29 8.97 -13.08 -18.55
C GLU A 29 9.02 -11.85 -17.63
N LEU A 30 9.58 -10.74 -18.11
CA LEU A 30 9.62 -9.48 -17.36
C LEU A 30 8.22 -8.94 -17.05
N GLN A 31 7.26 -9.08 -17.96
CA GLN A 31 5.88 -8.65 -17.71
C GLN A 31 5.23 -9.44 -16.58
N ASP A 32 5.39 -10.76 -16.59
CA ASP A 32 4.85 -11.64 -15.55
C ASP A 32 5.45 -11.32 -14.18
N GLU A 33 6.78 -11.17 -14.10
CA GLU A 33 7.47 -10.74 -12.88
C GLU A 33 6.95 -9.39 -12.37
N ILE A 34 6.72 -8.42 -13.28
CA ILE A 34 6.19 -7.10 -12.91
C ILE A 34 4.75 -7.21 -12.38
N VAL A 35 3.92 -8.08 -12.96
CA VAL A 35 2.53 -8.30 -12.51
C VAL A 35 2.52 -8.93 -11.12
N GLU A 36 3.30 -9.99 -10.91
CA GLU A 36 3.43 -10.63 -9.60
C GLU A 36 3.97 -9.65 -8.55
N PHE A 37 5.02 -8.90 -8.88
CA PHE A 37 5.59 -7.89 -7.98
C PHE A 37 4.58 -6.80 -7.61
N LYS A 38 3.79 -6.31 -8.58
CA LYS A 38 2.72 -5.35 -8.32
C LYS A 38 1.62 -5.93 -7.43
N PHE A 39 1.24 -7.19 -7.65
CA PHE A 39 0.23 -7.87 -6.85
C PHE A 39 0.69 -8.05 -5.39
N GLN A 40 1.90 -8.57 -5.19
CA GLN A 40 2.52 -8.70 -3.87
C GLN A 40 2.62 -7.35 -3.15
N LYS A 41 3.05 -6.31 -3.85
CA LYS A 41 3.15 -4.95 -3.31
C LYS A 41 1.79 -4.35 -2.95
N THR A 42 0.75 -4.62 -3.74
CA THR A 42 -0.61 -4.13 -3.48
C THR A 42 -1.20 -4.81 -2.25
N ASN A 43 -1.10 -6.14 -2.17
CA ASN A 43 -1.54 -6.89 -1.00
C ASN A 43 -0.84 -6.44 0.29
N ASN A 44 0.47 -6.18 0.24
CA ASN A 44 1.23 -5.72 1.40
C ASN A 44 0.70 -4.36 1.92
N LYS A 45 0.40 -3.42 1.01
CA LYS A 45 -0.13 -2.11 1.40
C LYS A 45 -1.53 -2.17 2.00
N GLU A 46 -2.42 -3.00 1.46
CA GLU A 46 -3.76 -3.18 2.03
C GLU A 46 -3.70 -3.75 3.45
N LEU A 47 -2.85 -4.77 3.67
CA LEU A 47 -2.63 -5.33 5.01
C LEU A 47 -2.06 -4.28 5.97
N ALA A 48 -1.06 -3.51 5.54
CA ALA A 48 -0.48 -2.45 6.35
C ALA A 48 -1.50 -1.36 6.72
N MET A 49 -2.39 -0.99 5.79
CA MET A 49 -3.48 -0.05 6.05
C MET A 49 -4.51 -0.62 7.04
N LEU A 50 -4.89 -1.89 6.90
CA LEU A 50 -5.81 -2.55 7.83
C LEU A 50 -5.25 -2.58 9.26
N ASP A 51 -3.97 -2.91 9.41
CA ASP A 51 -3.32 -2.91 10.72
C ASP A 51 -3.20 -1.51 11.29
N MET A 52 -2.88 -0.51 10.46
CA MET A 52 -2.88 0.89 10.90
C MET A 52 -4.27 1.30 11.43
N LEU A 53 -5.35 1.03 10.70
CA LEU A 53 -6.71 1.35 11.11
C LEU A 53 -7.13 0.64 12.41
N ARG A 54 -6.73 -0.63 12.59
CA ARG A 54 -6.98 -1.36 13.84
C ARG A 54 -6.31 -0.70 15.03
N GLU A 55 -5.06 -0.26 14.89
CA GLU A 55 -4.35 0.45 15.96
C GLU A 55 -4.96 1.81 16.27
N VAL A 56 -5.41 2.56 15.25
CA VAL A 56 -6.15 3.81 15.46
C VAL A 56 -7.42 3.57 16.27
N ILE A 57 -8.21 2.56 15.91
CA ILE A 57 -9.44 2.21 16.63
C ILE A 57 -9.15 1.83 18.09
N LYS A 58 -8.10 1.03 18.34
CA LYS A 58 -7.67 0.70 19.71
C LYS A 58 -7.33 1.95 20.51
N GLY A 59 -6.61 2.91 19.93
CA GLY A 59 -6.29 4.19 20.55
C GLY A 59 -7.55 4.99 20.90
N CYS A 60 -8.50 5.10 19.97
CA CYS A 60 -9.79 5.75 20.22
C CYS A 60 -10.56 5.10 21.38
N ASN A 61 -10.65 3.77 21.40
CA ASN A 61 -11.34 3.04 22.47
C ASN A 61 -10.68 3.25 23.84
N ALA A 62 -9.34 3.36 23.89
CA ALA A 62 -8.62 3.65 25.13
C ALA A 62 -8.99 5.02 25.68
N ILE A 63 -9.04 6.04 24.81
CA ILE A 63 -9.41 7.42 25.19
C ILE A 63 -10.87 7.52 25.62
N GLU A 64 -11.78 6.81 24.94
CA GLU A 64 -13.17 6.72 25.38
C GLU A 64 -13.29 6.10 26.77
N LYS A 65 -12.45 5.10 27.08
CA LYS A 65 -12.40 4.49 28.40
C LYS A 65 -11.88 5.45 29.46
N GLU A 66 -10.79 6.15 29.21
CA GLU A 66 -10.25 7.17 30.11
C GLU A 66 -11.28 8.27 30.36
N LYS A 67 -12.02 8.69 29.32
CA LYS A 67 -13.13 9.64 29.45
C LYS A 67 -14.23 9.10 30.36
N MET A 68 -14.69 7.86 30.15
CA MET A 68 -15.69 7.25 31.02
C MET A 68 -15.20 7.16 32.48
N GLU A 69 -13.93 6.87 32.68
CA GLU A 69 -13.29 6.78 33.98
C GLU A 69 -13.22 8.16 34.66
N HIS A 70 -12.88 9.22 33.92
CA HIS A 70 -12.99 10.61 34.36
C HIS A 70 -14.42 10.97 34.77
N ASP A 71 -15.40 10.75 33.89
CA ASP A 71 -16.81 11.13 34.13
C ASP A 71 -17.41 10.38 35.33
N ARG A 72 -17.00 9.12 35.55
CA ARG A 72 -17.57 8.25 36.59
C ARG A 72 -16.89 8.38 37.95
N PHE A 73 -15.58 8.60 37.96
CA PHE A 73 -14.77 8.53 39.18
C PHE A 73 -14.03 9.83 39.49
N GLY A 74 -14.08 10.82 38.60
CA GLY A 74 -13.37 12.09 38.77
C GLY A 74 -11.85 11.95 38.62
N TYR A 75 -11.38 10.94 37.89
CA TYR A 75 -9.96 10.80 37.55
C TYR A 75 -9.48 11.94 36.64
N GLU A 76 -8.20 11.95 36.28
CA GLU A 76 -7.68 12.97 35.36
C GLU A 76 -8.35 12.87 33.99
N ALA A 77 -8.67 14.03 33.40
CA ALA A 77 -9.27 14.07 32.08
C ALA A 77 -8.25 13.66 31.01
N PRO A 78 -8.67 12.98 29.93
CA PRO A 78 -7.76 12.65 28.83
C PRO A 78 -7.16 13.92 28.21
N ASP A 79 -5.87 13.88 27.89
CA ASP A 79 -5.23 14.93 27.09
C ASP A 79 -5.56 14.71 25.60
N TYR A 80 -6.69 15.26 25.17
CA TYR A 80 -7.17 15.13 23.79
C TYR A 80 -6.21 15.78 22.79
N GLU A 81 -5.54 16.87 23.14
CA GLU A 81 -4.64 17.58 22.22
C GLU A 81 -3.36 16.77 21.97
N ALA A 82 -2.75 16.24 23.03
CA ALA A 82 -1.62 15.33 22.91
C ALA A 82 -2.02 14.03 22.17
N THR A 83 -3.20 13.48 22.48
CA THR A 83 -3.73 12.29 21.82
C THR A 83 -3.88 12.47 20.32
N ILE A 84 -4.50 13.57 19.88
CA ILE A 84 -4.66 13.88 18.45
C ILE A 84 -3.30 14.07 17.77
N SER A 85 -2.37 14.74 18.44
CA SER A 85 -1.00 14.97 17.93
C SER A 85 -0.23 13.66 17.78
N ASN A 86 -0.34 12.76 18.75
CA ASN A 86 0.25 11.43 18.73
C ASN A 86 -0.36 10.57 17.63
N LEU A 87 -1.68 10.58 17.47
CA LEU A 87 -2.38 9.85 16.42
C LEU A 87 -1.95 10.31 15.01
N LYS A 88 -1.90 11.63 14.78
CA LYS A 88 -1.39 12.19 13.52
C LYS A 88 0.04 11.76 13.25
N SER A 89 0.91 11.84 14.25
CA SER A 89 2.31 11.42 14.14
C SER A 89 2.46 9.94 13.80
N TYR A 90 1.67 9.08 14.45
CA TYR A 90 1.62 7.66 14.15
C TYR A 90 1.21 7.39 12.70
N ILE A 91 0.11 8.00 12.24
CA ILE A 91 -0.38 7.84 10.86
C ILE A 91 0.68 8.30 9.86
N TYR A 92 1.27 9.49 10.03
CA TYR A 92 2.31 9.98 9.12
C TYR A 92 3.56 9.10 9.11
N SER A 93 3.98 8.59 10.27
CA SER A 93 5.13 7.67 10.36
C SER A 93 4.84 6.37 9.61
N ARG A 94 3.70 5.72 9.88
CA ARG A 94 3.32 4.48 9.20
C ARG A 94 3.16 4.68 7.70
N CYS A 95 2.56 5.79 7.27
CA CYS A 95 2.45 6.11 5.85
C CYS A 95 3.82 6.29 5.18
N ARG A 96 4.80 6.91 5.87
CA ARG A 96 6.17 7.00 5.37
C ARG A 96 6.83 5.63 5.23
N ASP A 97 6.73 4.79 6.26
CA ASP A 97 7.36 3.46 6.29
C ASP A 97 6.80 2.55 5.19
N GLU A 98 5.49 2.57 5.00
CA GLU A 98 4.76 1.75 4.03
C GLU A 98 4.71 2.37 2.62
N LYS A 99 5.35 3.53 2.43
CA LYS A 99 5.35 4.31 1.18
C LYS A 99 3.93 4.57 0.67
N ILE A 100 3.04 4.93 1.59
CA ILE A 100 1.69 5.42 1.36
C ILE A 100 1.80 6.95 1.34
N TRP A 101 1.46 7.55 0.21
CA TRP A 101 1.47 9.00 0.04
C TRP A 101 0.08 9.52 0.39
N LEU A 102 -0.02 10.29 1.48
CA LEU A 102 -1.24 10.97 1.95
C LEU A 102 -1.41 12.34 1.29
#